data_AF-U6JZ74-F1
#
_entry.id   AF-U6JZ74-F1
#
_cell.length_a   1.000
_cell.length_b   1.000
_cell.length_c   1.000
_cell.angle_alpha   90.00
_cell.angle_beta   90.00
_cell.angle_gamma   90.00
#
_symmetry.space_group_name_H-M   'P 1'
#
loop_
_entity.id
_entity.type
_entity.pdbx_description
1 polymer ?
#
loop_
_entity_poly.entity_id
_entity_poly.type
_entity_poly.pdbx_seq_one_letter_code
_entity_poly.pdbx_strand_id
1 'polypeptide(L)'
;MGNMRRIAGDLSPKASDPLEVAGEGTDPAPDNADNSGIAATAGGASPSWRYRGKRARATTAAIAAVAVIVVCGVRYIMSGRSPSYVKASQLGLVDASQPSVGDVSEPSLDDVSEPSLDDASQLPLDDASMQKYMNDFNEAAEEMEKAFPKKSSVRKAFQLNFTPSLEDGENLLKNPLAIIKDHVAKMRECKVPSASSPQARRDFAQHLQLLRSICRATTLRVNELTSFSVENKQFRVALPFFRDGEPSSHHAHKDLAEWGGMGWDAAHFLRSWGLSAGYSDRQVPGAFAFMLRWLLEIEKRYNDANLNARYYFMEFLQPFEGDGTLNPAHAPAEHKIPYTGKPFRTSALADAAAHVFRESDATTNYAFVRKLNRIADNWSNEGVAAAVKQQEKENVDNAQERLETKRELMRRLLSEGIPEDDLVIIALFLL
;
A
#
# COMPACT_ATOMS: atom_id res chain seq x y z
N MET A 1 43.91 -52.64 -8.97
CA MET A 1 45.07 -51.73 -9.03
C MET A 1 44.57 -50.34 -8.69
N GLY A 2 44.50 -49.98 -7.41
CA GLY A 2 45.49 -49.15 -6.70
C GLY A 2 44.70 -47.94 -6.14
N ASN A 3 44.26 -47.94 -4.89
CA ASN A 3 44.97 -47.56 -3.64
C ASN A 3 44.46 -46.19 -3.11
N MET A 4 43.72 -46.30 -2.00
CA MET A 4 43.56 -45.42 -0.83
C MET A 4 44.15 -44.00 -0.83
N ARG A 5 43.37 -43.03 -0.31
CA ARG A 5 43.68 -42.39 0.98
C ARG A 5 42.47 -41.68 1.61
N ARG A 6 42.14 -42.11 2.83
CA ARG A 6 41.38 -41.37 3.84
C ARG A 6 42.23 -40.23 4.39
N ILE A 7 41.62 -39.09 4.72
CA ILE A 7 41.99 -38.31 5.91
C ILE A 7 40.69 -37.89 6.59
N ALA A 8 40.47 -38.47 7.76
CA ALA A 8 39.55 -38.00 8.78
C ALA A 8 40.26 -36.92 9.59
N GLY A 9 39.53 -35.89 10.00
CA GLY A 9 39.98 -34.87 10.94
C GLY A 9 38.84 -34.55 11.89
N ASP A 10 38.75 -35.31 12.98
CA ASP A 10 37.99 -34.98 14.17
C ASP A 10 38.66 -33.81 14.88
N LEU A 11 37.92 -32.74 15.17
CA LEU A 11 38.19 -31.85 16.30
C LEU A 11 36.88 -31.46 17.00
N SER A 12 36.94 -31.60 18.32
CA SER A 12 35.86 -31.57 19.32
C SER A 12 35.06 -30.26 19.45
N PRO A 13 33.86 -30.33 20.07
CA PRO A 13 33.02 -29.18 20.37
C PRO A 13 33.57 -28.42 21.58
N LYS A 14 33.68 -27.10 21.47
CA LYS A 14 33.88 -26.22 22.63
C LYS A 14 32.51 -25.86 23.20
N ALA A 15 32.21 -26.48 24.34
CA ALA A 15 31.20 -26.00 25.26
C ALA A 15 31.63 -24.63 25.82
N SER A 16 30.70 -23.71 25.87
CA SER A 16 30.78 -22.52 26.72
C SER A 16 29.59 -22.61 27.67
N ASP A 17 29.91 -22.86 28.93
CA ASP A 17 28.99 -22.82 30.06
C ASP A 17 28.43 -21.40 30.28
N PRO A 18 27.23 -21.31 30.90
CA PRO A 18 26.59 -20.05 31.21
C PRO A 18 27.18 -19.40 32.47
N LEU A 19 27.25 -18.08 32.43
CA LEU A 19 27.68 -17.24 33.55
C LEU A 19 26.57 -17.24 34.62
N GLU A 20 26.81 -17.92 35.75
CA GLU A 20 26.12 -17.67 37.00
C GLU A 20 26.45 -16.25 37.49
N VAL A 21 25.42 -15.42 37.64
CA VAL A 21 25.47 -14.22 38.50
C VAL A 21 24.40 -14.43 39.56
N ALA A 22 24.86 -14.69 40.78
CA ALA A 22 24.08 -14.73 42.00
C ALA A 22 24.28 -13.43 42.80
N GLY A 23 23.22 -13.00 43.50
CA GLY A 23 23.17 -11.86 44.42
C GLY A 23 22.64 -10.61 43.71
N GLU A 24 21.67 -9.85 44.19
CA GLU A 24 21.20 -9.55 45.56
C GLU A 24 19.95 -8.68 45.31
N GLY A 25 18.73 -8.98 45.77
CA GLY A 25 18.34 -9.05 47.16
C GLY A 25 17.93 -7.68 47.71
N THR A 26 16.82 -7.07 47.26
CA THR A 26 15.95 -6.22 48.10
C THR A 26 14.63 -5.87 47.39
N ASP A 27 13.55 -6.52 47.82
CA ASP A 27 12.20 -5.95 47.88
C ASP A 27 12.07 -5.17 49.20
N PRO A 28 11.32 -4.05 49.22
CA PRO A 28 10.31 -3.94 50.26
C PRO A 28 8.93 -3.55 49.72
N ALA A 29 7.99 -4.41 50.11
CA ALA A 29 6.58 -4.27 50.46
C ALA A 29 5.88 -2.88 50.46
N PRO A 30 4.53 -2.89 50.37
CA PRO A 30 3.71 -1.73 50.01
C PRO A 30 3.20 -0.95 51.23
N ASP A 31 3.11 0.37 51.10
CA ASP A 31 2.37 1.21 52.04
C ASP A 31 0.91 1.39 51.57
N ASN A 32 0.01 0.78 52.35
CA ASN A 32 -1.39 1.14 52.48
C ASN A 32 -1.51 2.42 53.31
N ALA A 33 -2.30 3.39 52.85
CA ALA A 33 -3.08 4.24 53.76
C ALA A 33 -4.32 4.82 53.05
N ASP A 34 -5.45 4.24 53.41
CA ASP A 34 -6.77 4.84 53.49
C ASP A 34 -6.77 6.36 53.75
N ASN A 35 -7.65 7.07 53.04
CA ASN A 35 -8.44 8.14 53.65
C ASN A 35 -9.77 8.33 52.90
N SER A 36 -10.82 7.84 53.55
CA SER A 36 -12.21 8.18 53.31
C SER A 36 -12.57 9.51 54.01
N GLY A 37 -13.60 10.23 53.52
CA GLY A 37 -14.25 11.27 54.33
C GLY A 37 -14.86 12.47 53.60
N ILE A 38 -16.03 12.26 52.99
CA ILE A 38 -17.27 13.05 53.11
C ILE A 38 -17.15 14.58 53.36
N ALA A 39 -17.67 15.39 52.42
CA ALA A 39 -18.53 16.53 52.76
C ALA A 39 -19.40 16.95 51.56
N ALA A 40 -20.71 16.78 51.71
CA ALA A 40 -21.73 17.40 50.88
C ALA A 40 -21.88 18.87 51.27
N THR A 41 -21.90 19.78 50.29
CA THR A 41 -22.57 21.08 50.41
C THR A 41 -23.16 21.50 49.08
N ALA A 42 -24.41 21.94 49.19
CA ALA A 42 -25.32 22.30 48.12
C ALA A 42 -25.00 23.66 47.47
N GLY A 43 -25.55 23.84 46.26
CA GLY A 43 -26.14 25.11 45.82
C GLY A 43 -25.22 26.06 45.07
N GLY A 44 -25.53 26.32 43.79
CA GLY A 44 -24.92 27.44 43.09
C GLY A 44 -25.18 27.49 41.58
N ALA A 45 -26.37 28.00 41.20
CA ALA A 45 -26.67 28.77 39.99
C ALA A 45 -26.23 28.22 38.61
N SER A 46 -27.22 27.76 37.84
CA SER A 46 -27.16 27.64 36.38
C SER A 46 -27.02 29.02 35.72
N PRO A 47 -26.08 29.23 34.78
CA PRO A 47 -26.11 30.43 33.95
C PRO A 47 -27.21 30.27 32.89
N SER A 48 -28.31 31.00 33.06
CA SER A 48 -29.37 31.12 32.08
C SER A 48 -28.83 31.78 30.80
N TRP A 49 -28.60 30.98 29.76
CA TRP A 49 -28.20 31.47 28.45
C TRP A 49 -29.41 32.09 27.73
N ARG A 50 -29.61 33.39 27.91
CA ARG A 50 -30.59 34.14 27.11
C ARG A 50 -30.10 34.27 25.68
N TYR A 51 -30.68 33.46 24.79
CA TYR A 51 -30.52 33.58 23.34
C TYR A 51 -31.20 34.88 22.85
N ARG A 52 -30.40 35.91 22.58
CA ARG A 52 -30.85 37.15 21.93
C ARG A 52 -30.82 36.93 20.41
N GLY A 53 -31.98 36.99 19.78
CA GLY A 53 -32.17 36.79 18.35
C GLY A 53 -31.35 37.78 17.50
N LYS A 54 -30.58 37.21 16.55
CA LYS A 54 -30.11 37.80 15.26
C LYS A 54 -28.98 36.99 14.57
N ARG A 55 -28.70 35.74 14.98
CA ARG A 55 -27.68 34.87 14.35
C ARG A 55 -28.18 33.77 13.43
N ALA A 56 -29.50 33.61 13.22
CA ALA A 56 -30.04 32.49 12.46
C ALA A 56 -29.51 32.42 11.00
N ARG A 57 -29.24 33.55 10.35
CA ARG A 57 -28.76 33.54 8.94
C ARG A 57 -27.30 33.09 8.79
N ALA A 58 -26.44 33.34 9.77
CA ALA A 58 -25.04 32.95 9.70
C ALA A 58 -24.84 31.44 9.95
N THR A 59 -25.66 30.86 10.82
CA THR A 59 -25.59 29.43 11.15
C THR A 59 -26.08 28.56 9.99
N THR A 60 -27.13 28.99 9.27
CA THR A 60 -27.61 28.28 8.07
C THR A 60 -26.58 28.28 6.94
N ALA A 61 -25.88 29.40 6.72
CA ALA A 61 -24.82 29.48 5.71
C ALA A 61 -23.62 28.56 6.05
N ALA A 62 -23.24 28.48 7.34
CA ALA A 62 -22.17 27.58 7.77
C ALA A 62 -22.57 26.10 7.60
N ILE A 63 -23.80 25.72 7.94
CA ILE A 63 -24.30 24.35 7.77
C ILE A 63 -24.38 23.98 6.28
N ALA A 64 -24.84 24.89 5.42
CA ALA A 64 -24.88 24.69 3.98
C ALA A 64 -23.47 24.53 3.38
N ALA A 65 -22.50 25.34 3.82
CA ALA A 65 -21.11 25.23 3.37
C ALA A 65 -20.49 23.88 3.77
N VAL A 66 -20.73 23.42 5.00
CA VAL A 66 -20.27 22.09 5.47
C VAL A 66 -20.93 20.97 4.66
N ALA A 67 -22.24 21.05 4.39
CA ALA A 67 -22.94 20.07 3.56
C ALA A 67 -22.40 20.02 2.12
N VAL A 68 -22.08 21.18 1.51
CA VAL A 68 -21.45 21.23 0.18
C VAL A 68 -20.05 20.63 0.20
N ILE A 69 -19.23 20.90 1.23
CA ILE A 69 -17.90 20.30 1.36
C ILE A 69 -17.99 18.78 1.51
N VAL A 70 -18.94 18.27 2.29
CA VAL A 70 -19.15 16.82 2.45
C VAL A 70 -19.62 16.18 1.14
N VAL A 71 -20.60 16.78 0.45
CA VAL A 71 -21.11 16.25 -0.83
C VAL A 71 -20.06 16.33 -1.94
N CYS A 72 -19.27 17.41 -2.00
CA CYS A 72 -18.15 17.55 -2.94
C CYS A 72 -17.00 16.61 -2.60
N GLY A 73 -16.70 16.36 -1.32
CA GLY A 73 -15.69 15.40 -0.88
C GLY A 73 -16.06 13.96 -1.24
N VAL A 74 -17.32 13.57 -1.01
CA VAL A 74 -17.83 12.25 -1.41
C VAL A 74 -17.83 12.10 -2.93
N ARG A 75 -18.24 13.13 -3.68
CA ARG A 75 -18.12 13.12 -5.15
C ARG A 75 -16.68 13.10 -5.65
N TYR A 76 -15.74 13.74 -4.96
CA TYR A 76 -14.33 13.75 -5.37
C TYR A 76 -13.67 12.39 -5.15
N ILE A 77 -13.98 11.71 -4.04
CA ILE A 77 -13.52 10.34 -3.77
C ILE A 77 -14.15 9.35 -4.77
N MET A 78 -15.44 9.50 -5.09
CA MET A 78 -16.10 8.65 -6.10
C MET A 78 -15.75 9.02 -7.55
N SER A 79 -15.26 10.24 -7.79
CA SER A 79 -14.84 10.73 -9.11
C SER A 79 -13.33 10.62 -9.32
N GLY A 80 -12.66 9.72 -8.58
CA GLY A 80 -11.33 9.17 -8.88
C GLY A 80 -11.28 8.43 -10.23
N ARG A 81 -11.75 9.07 -11.30
CA ARG A 81 -11.26 8.86 -12.66
C ARG A 81 -9.84 9.38 -12.68
N SER A 82 -8.90 8.52 -12.32
CA SER A 82 -7.58 8.54 -12.94
C SER A 82 -7.81 8.63 -14.46
N PRO A 83 -7.30 9.64 -15.17
CA PRO A 83 -7.32 9.62 -16.62
C PRO A 83 -6.50 8.40 -17.06
N SER A 84 -7.19 7.34 -17.45
CA SER A 84 -6.58 6.20 -18.12
C SER A 84 -6.06 6.71 -19.47
N TYR A 85 -4.82 7.19 -19.50
CA TYR A 85 -4.10 7.55 -20.72
C TYR A 85 -3.62 6.30 -21.44
N VAL A 86 -4.50 5.32 -21.65
CA VAL A 86 -4.34 4.25 -22.64
C VAL A 86 -5.73 3.86 -23.14
N LYS A 87 -6.22 4.53 -24.19
CA LYS A 87 -7.20 3.89 -25.07
C LYS A 87 -6.97 4.33 -26.51
N ALA A 88 -6.40 3.39 -27.26
CA ALA A 88 -6.32 3.42 -28.70
C ALA A 88 -7.72 3.52 -29.32
N SER A 89 -7.78 4.26 -30.42
CA SER A 89 -8.91 4.43 -31.32
C SER A 89 -9.60 3.12 -31.68
N GLN A 90 -10.94 3.10 -31.67
CA GLN A 90 -11.78 2.86 -32.87
C GLN A 90 -13.28 2.78 -32.52
N LEU A 91 -14.03 3.64 -33.25
CA LEU A 91 -15.31 3.40 -33.95
C LEU A 91 -16.53 2.83 -33.23
N GLY A 92 -17.66 3.54 -33.39
CA GLY A 92 -19.00 2.95 -33.31
C GLY A 92 -20.09 3.92 -32.86
N LEU A 93 -20.34 4.97 -33.65
CA LEU A 93 -21.52 5.82 -33.52
C LEU A 93 -22.75 5.02 -33.98
N VAL A 94 -23.63 4.62 -33.06
CA VAL A 94 -25.00 4.19 -33.39
C VAL A 94 -25.97 5.01 -32.56
N ASP A 95 -26.67 5.85 -33.29
CA ASP A 95 -27.85 6.62 -32.95
C ASP A 95 -29.03 5.67 -32.69
N ALA A 96 -29.73 5.84 -31.56
CA ALA A 96 -30.94 5.09 -31.26
C ALA A 96 -31.96 5.98 -30.54
N SER A 97 -32.99 6.31 -31.30
CA SER A 97 -34.18 7.08 -30.95
C SER A 97 -34.93 6.51 -29.74
N GLN A 98 -35.38 7.41 -28.86
CA GLN A 98 -36.37 7.11 -27.82
C GLN A 98 -37.75 6.81 -28.41
N PRO A 99 -38.49 5.80 -27.92
CA PRO A 99 -39.93 5.75 -28.05
C PRO A 99 -40.64 6.28 -26.81
N SER A 100 -41.76 6.93 -27.12
CA SER A 100 -42.78 7.54 -26.26
C SER A 100 -43.33 6.62 -25.17
N VAL A 101 -43.60 7.23 -24.02
CA VAL A 101 -44.25 6.68 -22.83
C VAL A 101 -45.66 6.20 -23.15
N GLY A 102 -45.92 4.93 -22.87
CA GLY A 102 -47.25 4.33 -22.79
C GLY A 102 -47.60 4.04 -21.34
N ASP A 103 -48.75 4.56 -20.92
CA ASP A 103 -49.35 4.47 -19.60
C ASP A 103 -49.65 3.00 -19.25
N VAL A 104 -49.01 2.46 -18.20
CA VAL A 104 -49.21 1.08 -17.75
C VAL A 104 -49.48 1.08 -16.24
N SER A 105 -50.61 0.46 -15.91
CA SER A 105 -51.20 0.26 -14.60
C SER A 105 -50.23 -0.27 -13.54
N GLU A 106 -50.35 0.27 -12.32
CA GLU A 106 -49.68 -0.19 -11.10
C GLU A 106 -49.93 -1.68 -10.83
N PRO A 107 -48.87 -2.52 -10.74
CA PRO A 107 -48.98 -3.83 -10.14
C PRO A 107 -48.86 -3.74 -8.62
N SER A 108 -49.75 -4.45 -7.94
CA SER A 108 -49.76 -4.64 -6.49
C SER A 108 -48.42 -5.14 -5.96
N LEU A 109 -47.89 -4.41 -4.97
CA LEU A 109 -46.69 -4.72 -4.19
C LEU A 109 -46.97 -5.85 -3.20
N ASP A 110 -46.93 -7.09 -3.67
CA ASP A 110 -46.86 -8.26 -2.78
C ASP A 110 -45.46 -8.87 -2.86
N ASP A 111 -44.77 -8.81 -1.72
CA ASP A 111 -43.67 -9.68 -1.29
C ASP A 111 -42.41 -9.74 -2.18
N VAL A 112 -41.70 -8.61 -2.30
CA VAL A 112 -40.30 -8.60 -2.73
C VAL A 112 -39.45 -9.01 -1.52
N SER A 113 -39.14 -10.30 -1.42
CA SER A 113 -38.09 -10.78 -0.52
C SER A 113 -36.81 -10.00 -0.82
N GLU A 114 -36.37 -9.16 0.12
CA GLU A 114 -35.10 -8.45 0.00
C GLU A 114 -34.00 -9.50 -0.27
N PRO A 115 -33.21 -9.37 -1.35
CA PRO A 115 -32.09 -10.25 -1.58
C PRO A 115 -31.15 -10.11 -0.39
N SER A 116 -30.97 -11.19 0.36
CA SER A 116 -30.06 -11.22 1.50
C SER A 116 -28.70 -10.68 1.05
N LEU A 117 -28.22 -9.63 1.71
CA LEU A 117 -26.92 -8.99 1.44
C LEU A 117 -25.75 -9.99 1.45
N ASP A 118 -25.94 -11.16 2.06
CA ASP A 118 -24.99 -12.25 2.09
C ASP A 118 -24.68 -12.85 0.69
N ASP A 119 -25.58 -12.72 -0.29
CA ASP A 119 -25.42 -13.36 -1.61
C ASP A 119 -24.61 -12.51 -2.61
N ALA A 120 -24.49 -11.20 -2.39
CA ALA A 120 -23.74 -10.29 -3.27
C ALA A 120 -22.22 -10.41 -3.12
N SER A 121 -21.74 -11.14 -2.11
CA SER A 121 -20.31 -11.35 -1.84
C SER A 121 -19.73 -12.61 -2.51
N GLN A 122 -20.58 -13.44 -3.14
CA GLN A 122 -20.13 -14.70 -3.71
C GLN A 122 -19.49 -14.52 -5.09
N LEU A 123 -18.27 -15.02 -5.22
CA LEU A 123 -17.52 -15.10 -6.47
C LEU A 123 -18.33 -15.89 -7.52
N PRO A 124 -18.76 -15.31 -8.65
CA PRO A 124 -19.55 -16.04 -9.64
C PRO A 124 -18.72 -17.17 -10.28
N LEU A 125 -19.28 -18.38 -10.28
CA LEU A 125 -18.59 -19.61 -10.72
C LEU A 125 -19.14 -20.18 -12.04
N ASP A 126 -19.95 -19.43 -12.77
CA ASP A 126 -20.45 -19.81 -14.10
C ASP A 126 -19.32 -19.79 -15.15
N ASP A 127 -19.54 -20.45 -16.29
CA ASP A 127 -18.52 -20.59 -17.33
C ASP A 127 -18.03 -19.26 -17.89
N ALA A 128 -18.92 -18.27 -18.01
CA ALA A 128 -18.55 -16.95 -18.53
C ALA A 128 -17.66 -16.20 -17.52
N SER A 129 -17.99 -16.28 -16.23
CA SER A 129 -17.17 -15.71 -15.14
C SER A 129 -15.80 -16.40 -15.05
N MET A 130 -15.74 -17.74 -15.13
CA MET A 130 -14.47 -18.48 -15.13
C MET A 130 -13.58 -18.09 -16.31
N GLN A 131 -14.17 -17.95 -17.50
CA GLN A 131 -13.45 -17.50 -18.69
C GLN A 131 -12.93 -16.06 -18.53
N LYS A 132 -13.74 -15.18 -17.93
CA LYS A 132 -13.33 -13.81 -17.63
C LYS A 132 -12.14 -13.79 -16.68
N TYR A 133 -12.16 -14.55 -15.59
CA TYR A 133 -11.03 -14.62 -14.65
C TYR A 133 -9.75 -15.10 -15.33
N MET A 134 -9.84 -16.10 -16.21
CA MET A 134 -8.70 -16.60 -16.95
C MET A 134 -8.15 -15.55 -17.92
N ASN A 135 -9.01 -14.80 -18.61
CA ASN A 135 -8.61 -13.72 -19.51
C ASN A 135 -7.91 -12.59 -18.74
N ASP A 136 -8.52 -12.12 -17.67
CA ASP A 136 -7.99 -11.07 -16.79
C ASP A 136 -6.64 -11.46 -16.17
N PHE A 137 -6.48 -12.72 -15.77
CA PHE A 137 -5.21 -13.26 -15.28
C PHE A 137 -4.14 -13.28 -16.38
N ASN A 138 -4.50 -13.74 -17.58
CA ASN A 138 -3.57 -13.80 -18.71
C ASN A 138 -3.09 -12.41 -19.15
N GLU A 139 -4.01 -11.45 -19.21
CA GLU A 139 -3.69 -10.04 -19.47
C GLU A 139 -2.69 -9.51 -18.45
N ALA A 140 -2.97 -9.66 -17.15
CA ALA A 140 -2.06 -9.21 -16.09
C ALA A 140 -0.68 -9.89 -16.16
N ALA A 141 -0.64 -11.19 -16.47
CA ALA A 141 0.61 -11.92 -16.62
C ALA A 141 1.42 -11.43 -17.84
N GLU A 142 0.77 -11.13 -18.97
CA GLU A 142 1.45 -10.52 -20.13
C GLU A 142 1.96 -9.11 -19.84
N GLU A 143 1.18 -8.29 -19.13
CA GLU A 143 1.61 -6.95 -18.72
C GLU A 143 2.85 -7.01 -17.83
N MET A 144 2.88 -7.94 -16.87
CA MET A 144 4.03 -8.19 -16.01
C MET A 144 5.27 -8.56 -16.81
N GLU A 145 5.13 -9.44 -17.81
CA GLU A 145 6.25 -9.82 -18.69
C GLU A 145 6.76 -8.64 -19.53
N LYS A 146 5.84 -7.82 -20.07
CA LYS A 146 6.17 -6.64 -20.88
C LYS A 146 6.84 -5.54 -20.06
N ALA A 147 6.40 -5.34 -18.81
CA ALA A 147 6.92 -4.31 -17.92
C ALA A 147 8.35 -4.62 -17.45
N PHE A 148 8.73 -5.90 -17.35
CA PHE A 148 10.00 -6.26 -16.72
C PHE A 148 11.21 -5.70 -17.49
N PRO A 149 12.03 -4.86 -16.86
CA PRO A 149 12.97 -4.02 -17.58
C PRO A 149 14.18 -4.84 -18.05
N LYS A 150 14.69 -4.45 -19.21
CA LYS A 150 16.03 -4.88 -19.68
C LYS A 150 17.15 -4.21 -18.86
N LYS A 151 16.88 -3.05 -18.24
CA LYS A 151 17.88 -2.31 -17.43
C LYS A 151 18.18 -3.05 -16.13
N SER A 152 19.47 -3.23 -15.84
CA SER A 152 19.95 -3.94 -14.65
C SER A 152 19.66 -3.21 -13.34
N SER A 153 19.69 -1.87 -13.31
CA SER A 153 19.48 -1.08 -12.09
C SER A 153 18.08 -1.24 -11.50
N VAL A 154 17.04 -1.15 -12.34
CA VAL A 154 15.64 -1.32 -11.91
C VAL A 154 15.41 -2.75 -11.43
N ARG A 155 15.99 -3.74 -12.12
CA ARG A 155 15.92 -5.15 -11.70
C ARG A 155 16.56 -5.37 -10.32
N LYS A 156 17.74 -4.79 -10.08
CA LYS A 156 18.42 -4.87 -8.78
C LYS A 156 17.59 -4.20 -7.68
N ALA A 157 17.04 -3.01 -7.93
CA ALA A 157 16.19 -2.32 -6.97
C ALA A 157 14.91 -3.11 -6.67
N PHE A 158 14.32 -3.76 -7.69
CA PHE A 158 13.17 -4.64 -7.50
C PHE A 158 13.51 -5.84 -6.63
N GLN A 159 14.63 -6.50 -6.92
CA GLN A 159 15.15 -7.59 -6.12
C GLN A 159 15.40 -7.19 -4.67
N LEU A 160 16.01 -6.03 -4.44
CA LEU A 160 16.32 -5.58 -3.09
C LEU A 160 15.07 -5.30 -2.24
N ASN A 161 14.04 -4.67 -2.82
CA ASN A 161 12.93 -4.09 -2.05
C ASN A 161 11.61 -4.88 -2.13
N PHE A 162 11.43 -5.67 -3.19
CA PHE A 162 10.16 -6.33 -3.50
C PHE A 162 10.31 -7.82 -3.71
N THR A 163 11.41 -8.41 -3.24
CA THR A 163 11.57 -9.86 -3.25
C THR A 163 11.97 -10.40 -1.89
N PRO A 164 11.50 -11.62 -1.55
CA PRO A 164 11.81 -12.24 -0.27
C PRO A 164 13.32 -12.25 0.01
N SER A 165 13.72 -11.65 1.12
CA SER A 165 15.09 -11.64 1.65
C SER A 165 15.04 -11.36 3.14
N LEU A 166 15.88 -12.01 3.94
CA LEU A 166 15.94 -11.76 5.39
C LEU A 166 16.91 -10.64 5.72
N GLU A 167 17.96 -10.50 4.91
CA GLU A 167 18.99 -9.47 5.05
C GLU A 167 19.40 -8.92 3.69
N ASP A 168 20.04 -7.75 3.71
CA ASP A 168 20.59 -7.18 2.48
C ASP A 168 21.85 -7.90 2.05
N GLY A 169 21.99 -8.15 0.74
CA GLY A 169 23.19 -8.77 0.19
C GLY A 169 23.25 -10.29 0.39
N GLU A 170 22.21 -10.90 0.97
CA GLU A 170 22.00 -12.33 0.81
C GLU A 170 21.96 -12.67 -0.68
N ASN A 171 22.75 -13.68 -1.07
CA ASN A 171 22.71 -14.21 -2.42
C ASN A 171 21.29 -14.75 -2.63
N LEU A 172 20.45 -13.99 -3.34
CA LEU A 172 19.10 -14.40 -3.71
C LEU A 172 19.21 -15.77 -4.40
N LEU A 173 18.85 -16.82 -3.66
CA LEU A 173 19.05 -18.22 -4.06
C LEU A 173 18.31 -18.55 -5.35
N LYS A 174 17.27 -17.79 -5.69
CA LYS A 174 16.51 -17.88 -6.94
C LYS A 174 16.07 -16.51 -7.42
N ASN A 175 15.97 -16.34 -8.74
CA ASN A 175 15.29 -15.18 -9.33
C ASN A 175 13.80 -15.22 -8.90
N PRO A 176 13.32 -14.26 -8.09
CA PRO A 176 11.98 -14.34 -7.50
C PRO A 176 10.88 -14.24 -8.56
N LEU A 177 11.17 -13.55 -9.67
CA LEU A 177 10.29 -13.54 -10.84
C LEU A 177 10.18 -14.92 -11.50
N ALA A 178 11.20 -15.78 -11.39
CA ALA A 178 11.12 -17.14 -11.93
C ALA A 178 10.08 -17.97 -11.17
N ILE A 179 9.93 -17.75 -9.86
CA ILE A 179 8.90 -18.41 -9.05
C ILE A 179 7.51 -17.95 -9.51
N ILE A 180 7.29 -16.63 -9.61
CA ILE A 180 6.00 -16.09 -10.11
C ILE A 180 5.69 -16.62 -11.51
N LYS A 181 6.68 -16.62 -12.42
CA LYS A 181 6.52 -17.13 -13.79
C LYS A 181 6.21 -18.63 -13.84
N ASP A 182 6.80 -19.42 -12.96
CA ASP A 182 6.52 -20.85 -12.83
C ASP A 182 5.06 -21.08 -12.39
N HIS A 183 4.58 -20.35 -11.38
CA HIS A 183 3.18 -20.39 -10.96
C HIS A 183 2.22 -19.94 -12.08
N VAL A 184 2.56 -18.87 -12.80
CA VAL A 184 1.78 -18.39 -13.95
C VAL A 184 1.70 -19.45 -15.04
N ALA A 185 2.84 -20.07 -15.40
CA ALA A 185 2.89 -21.11 -16.43
C ALA A 185 2.04 -22.33 -16.03
N LYS A 186 2.21 -22.84 -14.80
CA LYS A 186 1.42 -23.96 -14.29
C LYS A 186 -0.08 -23.66 -14.24
N MET A 187 -0.45 -22.43 -13.88
CA MET A 187 -1.86 -22.04 -13.85
C MET A 187 -2.46 -21.94 -15.25
N ARG A 188 -1.70 -21.46 -16.26
CA ARG A 188 -2.13 -21.44 -17.67
C ARG A 188 -2.36 -22.84 -18.25
N GLU A 189 -1.67 -23.84 -17.74
CA GLU A 189 -1.86 -25.24 -18.14
C GLU A 189 -3.08 -25.91 -17.48
N CYS A 190 -3.62 -25.31 -16.40
CA CYS A 190 -4.77 -25.85 -15.71
C CYS A 190 -6.05 -25.69 -16.53
N LYS A 191 -6.83 -26.77 -16.64
CA LYS A 191 -8.17 -26.74 -17.23
C LYS A 191 -9.17 -26.14 -16.23
N VAL A 192 -10.11 -25.34 -16.74
CA VAL A 192 -11.24 -24.85 -15.95
C VAL A 192 -12.01 -26.07 -15.38
N PRO A 193 -12.22 -26.15 -14.06
CA PRO A 193 -12.95 -27.27 -13.47
C PRO A 193 -14.40 -27.34 -13.95
N SER A 194 -14.98 -28.55 -13.96
CA SER A 194 -16.38 -28.75 -14.38
C SER A 194 -17.36 -28.05 -13.43
N ALA A 195 -18.51 -27.62 -13.97
CA ALA A 195 -19.59 -26.99 -13.20
C ALA A 195 -20.15 -27.92 -12.12
N SER A 196 -19.99 -29.23 -12.28
CA SER A 196 -20.36 -30.24 -11.28
C SER A 196 -19.45 -30.26 -10.05
N SER A 197 -18.34 -29.51 -10.05
CA SER A 197 -17.38 -29.43 -8.94
C SER A 197 -17.24 -27.99 -8.44
N PRO A 198 -18.25 -27.44 -7.74
CA PRO A 198 -18.28 -26.03 -7.34
C PRO A 198 -17.09 -25.64 -6.46
N GLN A 199 -16.64 -26.51 -5.55
CA GLN A 199 -15.47 -26.22 -4.73
C GLN A 199 -14.18 -26.10 -5.56
N ALA A 200 -13.97 -26.99 -6.54
CA ALA A 200 -12.80 -26.90 -7.40
C ALA A 200 -12.82 -25.61 -8.26
N ARG A 201 -14.01 -25.17 -8.72
CA ARG A 201 -14.15 -23.88 -9.40
C ARG A 201 -13.82 -22.71 -8.51
N ARG A 202 -14.30 -22.74 -7.26
CA ARG A 202 -13.98 -21.72 -6.25
C ARG A 202 -12.48 -21.65 -6.00
N ASP A 203 -11.85 -22.79 -5.73
CA ASP A 203 -10.39 -22.89 -5.52
C ASP A 203 -9.61 -22.33 -6.72
N PHE A 204 -10.02 -22.71 -7.94
CA PHE A 204 -9.41 -22.24 -9.17
C PHE A 204 -9.56 -20.73 -9.38
N ALA A 205 -10.76 -20.20 -9.16
CA ALA A 205 -11.04 -18.77 -9.35
C ALA A 205 -10.32 -17.91 -8.30
N GLN A 206 -10.29 -18.34 -7.03
CA GLN A 206 -9.53 -17.68 -5.97
C GLN A 206 -8.03 -17.66 -6.29
N HIS A 207 -7.49 -18.78 -6.77
CA HIS A 207 -6.08 -18.85 -7.14
C HIS A 207 -5.73 -17.99 -8.36
N LEU A 208 -6.63 -17.90 -9.36
CA LEU A 208 -6.48 -16.97 -10.49
C LEU A 208 -6.42 -15.52 -10.02
N GLN A 209 -7.30 -15.13 -9.09
CA GLN A 209 -7.32 -13.78 -8.55
C GLN A 209 -6.03 -13.46 -7.79
N LEU A 210 -5.56 -14.37 -6.92
CA LEU A 210 -4.27 -14.20 -6.24
C LEU A 210 -3.14 -13.95 -7.23
N LEU A 211 -2.99 -14.80 -8.25
CA LEU A 211 -1.91 -14.65 -9.23
C LEU A 211 -2.08 -13.39 -10.09
N ARG A 212 -3.31 -13.01 -10.44
CA ARG A 212 -3.60 -11.73 -11.10
C ARG A 212 -3.16 -10.54 -10.24
N SER A 213 -3.45 -10.55 -8.94
CA SER A 213 -3.03 -9.51 -8.00
C SER A 213 -1.51 -9.43 -7.89
N ILE A 214 -0.83 -10.58 -7.79
CA ILE A 214 0.64 -10.67 -7.79
C ILE A 214 1.25 -10.11 -9.08
N CYS A 215 0.70 -10.47 -10.25
CA CYS A 215 1.17 -9.96 -11.54
C CYS A 215 0.98 -8.44 -11.63
N ARG A 216 -0.19 -7.91 -11.26
CA ARG A 216 -0.46 -6.46 -11.28
C ARG A 216 0.42 -5.69 -10.30
N ALA A 217 0.60 -6.20 -9.08
CA ALA A 217 1.48 -5.58 -8.09
C ALA A 217 2.94 -5.60 -8.57
N THR A 218 3.40 -6.71 -9.17
CA THR A 218 4.74 -6.79 -9.78
C THR A 218 4.92 -5.74 -10.88
N THR A 219 3.97 -5.64 -11.81
CA THR A 219 3.97 -4.60 -12.87
C THR A 219 4.04 -3.20 -12.28
N LEU A 220 3.23 -2.93 -11.26
CA LEU A 220 3.18 -1.63 -10.57
C LEU A 220 4.54 -1.27 -9.98
N ARG A 221 5.15 -2.15 -9.18
CA ARG A 221 6.46 -1.91 -8.53
C ARG A 221 7.58 -1.72 -9.55
N VAL A 222 7.54 -2.48 -10.64
CA VAL A 222 8.52 -2.34 -11.73
C VAL A 222 8.39 -0.99 -12.42
N ASN A 223 7.17 -0.55 -12.73
CA ASN A 223 6.92 0.73 -13.39
C ASN A 223 7.30 1.90 -12.48
N GLU A 224 7.02 1.80 -11.19
CA GLU A 224 7.41 2.76 -10.16
C GLU A 224 8.95 2.92 -10.11
N LEU A 225 9.68 1.83 -9.94
CA LEU A 225 11.15 1.86 -9.92
C LEU A 225 11.74 2.35 -11.26
N THR A 226 11.06 2.07 -12.37
CA THR A 226 11.45 2.58 -13.70
C THR A 226 11.31 4.10 -13.76
N SER A 227 10.20 4.65 -13.26
CA SER A 227 9.99 6.10 -13.15
C SER A 227 11.10 6.73 -12.34
N PHE A 228 11.32 6.24 -11.13
CA PHE A 228 12.37 6.76 -10.25
C PHE A 228 13.75 6.67 -10.90
N SER A 229 14.07 5.57 -11.59
CA SER A 229 15.35 5.43 -12.28
C SER A 229 15.54 6.45 -13.42
N VAL A 230 14.48 6.86 -14.12
CA VAL A 230 14.55 7.91 -15.14
C VAL A 230 14.77 9.26 -14.48
N GLU A 231 14.01 9.52 -13.41
CA GLU A 231 14.02 10.81 -12.71
C GLU A 231 15.31 11.03 -11.91
N ASN A 232 15.88 9.99 -11.28
CA ASN A 232 17.18 10.10 -10.61
C ASN A 232 18.30 10.50 -11.58
N LYS A 233 18.30 10.01 -12.82
CA LYS A 233 19.28 10.46 -13.81
C LYS A 233 19.16 11.96 -14.11
N GLN A 234 17.96 12.51 -13.98
CA GLN A 234 17.68 13.92 -14.20
C GLN A 234 18.03 14.78 -12.98
N PHE A 235 17.75 14.30 -11.76
CA PHE A 235 17.84 15.10 -10.53
C PHE A 235 19.06 14.81 -9.66
N ARG A 236 19.74 13.68 -9.87
CA ARG A 236 20.88 13.20 -9.04
C ARG A 236 20.59 13.17 -7.54
N VAL A 237 19.35 12.87 -7.16
CA VAL A 237 18.89 12.77 -5.78
C VAL A 237 19.04 11.34 -5.31
N ALA A 238 19.48 11.11 -4.06
CA ALA A 238 19.54 9.77 -3.51
C ALA A 238 18.13 9.19 -3.48
N LEU A 239 17.93 8.10 -4.21
CA LEU A 239 16.64 7.41 -4.21
C LEU A 239 16.62 6.40 -3.08
N PRO A 240 15.51 6.28 -2.35
CA PRO A 240 15.39 5.36 -1.23
C PRO A 240 15.62 3.89 -1.60
N PHE A 241 15.40 3.52 -2.87
CA PHE A 241 15.46 2.13 -3.33
C PHE A 241 16.80 1.71 -3.95
N PHE A 242 17.76 2.62 -4.10
CA PHE A 242 19.02 2.37 -4.82
C PHE A 242 20.21 2.52 -3.87
N ARG A 243 20.57 1.41 -3.21
CA ARG A 243 21.62 1.35 -2.18
C ARG A 243 23.05 1.59 -2.69
N ASP A 244 23.26 1.45 -4.01
CA ASP A 244 24.57 1.63 -4.65
C ASP A 244 25.06 3.09 -4.68
N GLY A 245 24.26 4.05 -4.19
CA GLY A 245 24.68 5.44 -4.07
C GLY A 245 25.20 5.72 -2.67
N GLU A 246 26.52 5.78 -2.47
CA GLU A 246 27.05 6.77 -1.52
C GLU A 246 26.33 8.09 -1.84
N PRO A 247 25.75 8.79 -0.84
CA PRO A 247 25.06 10.05 -1.07
C PRO A 247 26.03 10.94 -1.83
N SER A 248 25.72 11.18 -3.12
CA SER A 248 26.65 11.77 -4.09
C SER A 248 27.34 12.95 -3.42
N SER A 249 28.61 12.76 -3.04
CA SER A 249 29.30 13.69 -2.18
C SER A 249 29.48 14.99 -2.96
N HIS A 250 28.62 15.96 -2.64
CA HIS A 250 28.84 17.39 -2.80
C HIS A 250 28.90 18.00 -4.22
N HIS A 251 28.72 17.24 -5.31
CA HIS A 251 28.90 17.81 -6.66
C HIS A 251 27.64 18.27 -7.42
N ALA A 252 26.42 18.09 -6.91
CA ALA A 252 25.20 18.40 -7.68
C ALA A 252 24.71 19.86 -7.62
N HIS A 253 25.20 20.70 -6.68
CA HIS A 253 24.66 22.06 -6.54
C HIS A 253 25.08 23.04 -7.64
N LYS A 254 26.19 22.79 -8.36
CA LYS A 254 26.65 23.69 -9.42
C LYS A 254 25.83 23.57 -10.72
N ASP A 255 25.27 22.41 -11.02
CA ASP A 255 24.44 22.19 -12.23
C ASP A 255 22.98 22.67 -12.03
N LEU A 256 22.55 22.88 -10.78
CA LEU A 256 21.20 23.39 -10.47
C LEU A 256 21.01 24.87 -10.79
N ALA A 257 22.10 25.61 -11.01
CA ALA A 257 22.04 27.00 -11.47
C ALA A 257 21.47 27.12 -12.91
N GLU A 258 21.65 26.09 -13.75
CA GLU A 258 21.06 26.03 -15.10
C GLU A 258 19.55 25.79 -15.07
N TRP A 259 19.03 25.26 -13.96
CA TRP A 259 17.60 25.17 -13.68
C TRP A 259 17.02 26.48 -13.14
N GLY A 260 17.80 27.58 -13.24
CA GLY A 260 17.53 28.94 -12.78
C GLY A 260 16.34 29.63 -13.44
N GLY A 261 15.17 29.01 -13.35
CA GLY A 261 13.90 29.66 -13.57
C GLY A 261 13.58 30.68 -12.47
N MET A 262 12.51 31.44 -12.72
CA MET A 262 11.88 32.33 -11.75
C MET A 262 11.78 31.67 -10.37
N GLY A 263 12.16 32.41 -9.31
CA GLY A 263 12.06 31.92 -7.94
C GLY A 263 10.62 31.50 -7.60
N TRP A 264 10.49 30.48 -6.76
CA TRP A 264 9.19 30.02 -6.28
C TRP A 264 8.89 30.70 -4.95
N ASP A 265 7.71 31.29 -4.82
CA ASP A 265 7.14 31.61 -3.51
C ASP A 265 6.36 30.41 -2.93
N ALA A 266 6.01 30.52 -1.64
CA ALA A 266 5.26 29.49 -0.93
C ALA A 266 3.90 29.18 -1.60
N ALA A 267 3.29 30.18 -2.23
CA ALA A 267 2.00 30.01 -2.89
C ALA A 267 2.11 29.21 -4.18
N HIS A 268 3.16 29.43 -4.98
CA HIS A 268 3.48 28.62 -6.14
C HIS A 268 3.74 27.16 -5.75
N PHE A 269 4.50 26.94 -4.66
CA PHE A 269 4.73 25.61 -4.12
C PHE A 269 3.42 24.91 -3.73
N LEU A 270 2.58 25.53 -2.89
CA LEU A 270 1.30 24.94 -2.47
C LEU A 270 0.32 24.74 -3.63
N ARG A 271 0.25 25.67 -4.58
CA ARG A 271 -0.58 25.52 -5.80
C ARG A 271 -0.17 24.32 -6.64
N SER A 272 1.12 23.98 -6.67
CA SER A 272 1.60 22.78 -7.39
C SER A 272 1.05 21.47 -6.81
N TRP A 273 0.52 21.50 -5.59
CA TRP A 273 -0.17 20.42 -4.89
C TRP A 273 -1.70 20.59 -4.86
N GLY A 274 -2.25 21.57 -5.60
CA GLY A 274 -3.68 21.88 -5.58
C GLY A 274 -4.15 22.55 -4.28
N LEU A 275 -3.24 23.07 -3.46
CA LEU A 275 -3.55 23.75 -2.21
C LEU A 275 -3.59 25.28 -2.42
N SER A 276 -4.49 25.92 -1.67
CA SER A 276 -4.58 27.38 -1.60
C SER A 276 -3.57 27.94 -0.60
N ALA A 277 -2.99 29.09 -0.92
CA ALA A 277 -2.04 29.78 -0.07
C ALA A 277 -2.27 31.29 -0.07
N GLY A 278 -1.90 31.93 1.04
CA GLY A 278 -1.77 33.38 1.08
C GLY A 278 -0.65 33.87 0.17
N TYR A 279 -0.70 35.14 -0.22
CA TYR A 279 0.38 35.76 -0.99
C TYR A 279 1.65 35.87 -0.13
N SER A 280 2.80 35.57 -0.72
CA SER A 280 4.11 35.70 -0.06
C SER A 280 5.12 36.26 -1.06
N ASP A 281 5.79 37.34 -0.69
CA ASP A 281 6.86 37.95 -1.50
C ASP A 281 8.19 37.21 -1.40
N ARG A 282 8.31 36.28 -0.44
CA ARG A 282 9.54 35.50 -0.22
C ARG A 282 9.69 34.47 -1.32
N GLN A 283 10.69 34.68 -2.17
CA GLN A 283 11.07 33.73 -3.21
C GLN A 283 12.28 32.91 -2.78
N VAL A 284 12.25 31.63 -3.13
CA VAL A 284 13.37 30.69 -3.02
C VAL A 284 13.81 30.32 -4.43
N PRO A 285 15.11 30.10 -4.69
CA PRO A 285 15.57 29.67 -6.01
C PRO A 285 14.79 28.46 -6.50
N GLY A 286 14.30 28.55 -7.76
CA GLY A 286 13.40 27.54 -8.32
C GLY A 286 13.96 26.12 -8.25
N ALA A 287 15.28 25.97 -8.37
CA ALA A 287 15.97 24.68 -8.25
C ALA A 287 15.74 23.99 -6.89
N PHE A 288 15.82 24.72 -5.77
CA PHE A 288 15.59 24.15 -4.43
C PHE A 288 14.11 23.80 -4.21
N ALA A 289 13.21 24.69 -4.62
CA ALA A 289 11.77 24.44 -4.53
C ALA A 289 11.35 23.23 -5.39
N PHE A 290 11.92 23.11 -6.58
CA PHE A 290 11.69 21.98 -7.48
C PHE A 290 12.22 20.68 -6.87
N MET A 291 13.43 20.68 -6.32
CA MET A 291 14.00 19.50 -5.65
C MET A 291 13.16 19.06 -4.46
N LEU A 292 12.69 20.01 -3.63
CA LEU A 292 11.80 19.69 -2.51
C LEU A 292 10.49 19.07 -3.00
N ARG A 293 9.85 19.69 -4.00
CA ARG A 293 8.63 19.16 -4.61
C ARG A 293 8.86 17.75 -5.15
N TRP A 294 9.99 17.51 -5.81
CA TRP A 294 10.37 16.22 -6.36
C TRP A 294 10.48 15.14 -5.27
N LEU A 295 11.18 15.45 -4.18
CA LEU A 295 11.32 14.54 -3.04
C LEU A 295 9.99 14.20 -2.36
N LEU A 296 9.09 15.18 -2.23
CA LEU A 296 7.73 14.98 -1.72
C LEU A 296 6.87 14.17 -2.69
N GLU A 297 7.09 14.31 -4.00
CA GLU A 297 6.41 13.52 -5.03
C GLU A 297 6.83 12.04 -4.99
N ILE A 298 8.09 11.75 -4.65
CA ILE A 298 8.55 10.37 -4.39
C ILE A 298 7.75 9.76 -3.23
N GLU A 299 7.65 10.47 -2.10
CA GLU A 299 6.86 10.02 -0.93
C GLU A 299 5.41 9.73 -1.33
N LYS A 300 4.77 10.68 -2.02
CA LYS A 300 3.38 10.54 -2.46
C LYS A 300 3.19 9.37 -3.41
N ARG A 301 4.02 9.24 -4.45
CA ARG A 301 3.92 8.14 -5.43
C ARG A 301 4.09 6.79 -4.78
N TYR A 302 5.00 6.68 -3.81
CA TYR A 302 5.20 5.44 -3.09
C TYR A 302 3.99 5.07 -2.23
N ASN A 303 3.37 6.04 -1.55
CA ASN A 303 2.12 5.82 -0.81
C ASN A 303 0.94 5.48 -1.75
N ASP A 304 0.82 6.15 -2.90
CA ASP A 304 -0.18 5.85 -3.93
C ASP A 304 0.02 4.43 -4.50
N ALA A 305 1.27 4.01 -4.74
CA ALA A 305 1.61 2.67 -5.20
C ALA A 305 1.26 1.60 -4.16
N ASN A 306 1.52 1.85 -2.88
CA ASN A 306 1.10 0.94 -1.80
C ASN A 306 -0.42 0.81 -1.71
N LEU A 307 -1.15 1.92 -1.85
CA LEU A 307 -2.61 1.90 -1.88
C LEU A 307 -3.15 1.11 -3.08
N ASN A 308 -2.54 1.27 -4.25
CA ASN A 308 -2.91 0.50 -5.45
C ASN A 308 -2.56 -0.99 -5.31
N ALA A 309 -1.41 -1.33 -4.73
CA ALA A 309 -1.04 -2.71 -4.43
C ALA A 309 -2.08 -3.34 -3.48
N ARG A 310 -2.42 -2.63 -2.39
CA ARG A 310 -3.51 -3.01 -1.48
C ARG A 310 -4.81 -3.26 -2.25
N TYR A 311 -5.23 -2.34 -3.11
CA TYR A 311 -6.44 -2.51 -3.91
C TYR A 311 -6.42 -3.78 -4.77
N TYR A 312 -5.28 -4.11 -5.39
CA TYR A 312 -5.16 -5.37 -6.15
C TYR A 312 -5.34 -6.61 -5.27
N PHE A 313 -4.81 -6.61 -4.05
CA PHE A 313 -4.99 -7.73 -3.13
C PHE A 313 -6.35 -7.72 -2.43
N MET A 314 -7.00 -6.57 -2.28
CA MET A 314 -8.35 -6.48 -1.71
C MET A 314 -9.35 -7.29 -2.51
N GLU A 315 -9.31 -7.33 -3.85
CA GLU A 315 -10.22 -8.19 -4.61
C GLU A 315 -10.11 -9.68 -4.23
N PHE A 316 -8.91 -10.13 -3.83
CA PHE A 316 -8.66 -11.48 -3.32
C PHE A 316 -9.02 -11.63 -1.83
N LEU A 317 -8.82 -10.60 -1.01
CA LEU A 317 -9.04 -10.64 0.44
C LEU A 317 -10.49 -10.29 0.87
N GLN A 318 -11.22 -9.52 0.05
CA GLN A 318 -12.54 -8.95 0.33
C GLN A 318 -13.68 -9.98 0.44
N PRO A 319 -13.70 -11.13 -0.29
CA PRO A 319 -14.72 -12.16 -0.08
C PRO A 319 -14.76 -12.73 1.35
N PHE A 320 -13.85 -12.29 2.23
CA PHE A 320 -13.65 -12.75 3.59
C PHE A 320 -13.81 -11.62 4.63
N GLU A 321 -14.15 -10.42 4.18
CA GLU A 321 -14.47 -9.25 5.01
C GLU A 321 -15.96 -9.28 5.40
N GLY A 322 -16.32 -10.16 6.33
CA GLY A 322 -17.47 -9.86 7.17
C GLY A 322 -17.18 -8.57 7.95
N ASP A 323 -18.10 -7.60 7.92
CA ASP A 323 -18.12 -6.34 8.69
C ASP A 323 -17.06 -5.24 8.44
N GLY A 324 -16.16 -5.40 7.46
CA GLY A 324 -15.26 -4.31 7.02
C GLY A 324 -14.03 -4.09 7.92
N THR A 325 -13.79 -4.97 8.89
CA THR A 325 -12.48 -5.16 9.48
C THR A 325 -11.90 -6.49 8.97
N LEU A 326 -10.63 -6.51 8.55
CA LEU A 326 -9.92 -7.77 8.28
C LEU A 326 -9.83 -8.53 9.61
N ASN A 327 -10.85 -9.33 9.91
CA ASN A 327 -10.88 -10.16 11.11
C ASN A 327 -10.25 -11.51 10.75
N PRO A 328 -9.06 -11.82 11.29
CA PRO A 328 -8.40 -13.12 11.09
C PRO A 328 -9.30 -14.30 11.44
N ALA A 329 -10.21 -14.12 12.39
CA ALA A 329 -11.14 -15.15 12.84
C ALA A 329 -12.19 -15.52 11.77
N HIS A 330 -12.34 -14.71 10.72
CA HIS A 330 -13.19 -14.97 9.56
C HIS A 330 -12.39 -15.22 8.28
N ALA A 331 -11.06 -15.34 8.39
CA ALA A 331 -10.23 -15.73 7.27
C ALA A 331 -10.74 -17.07 6.68
N PRO A 332 -10.78 -17.18 5.35
CA PRO A 332 -11.45 -18.30 4.71
C PRO A 332 -10.76 -19.62 4.99
N ALA A 333 -11.54 -20.68 4.75
CA ALA A 333 -10.98 -21.98 4.46
C ALA A 333 -9.89 -21.83 3.38
N GLU A 334 -8.74 -22.43 3.65
CA GLU A 334 -7.62 -22.50 2.72
C GLU A 334 -8.11 -23.02 1.36
N HIS A 335 -7.78 -22.32 0.28
CA HIS A 335 -8.11 -22.78 -1.06
C HIS A 335 -7.02 -23.71 -1.58
N LYS A 336 -7.38 -24.71 -2.39
CA LYS A 336 -6.39 -25.61 -2.98
C LYS A 336 -5.77 -25.00 -4.22
N ILE A 337 -4.45 -25.02 -4.29
CA ILE A 337 -3.69 -24.63 -5.47
C ILE A 337 -3.97 -25.64 -6.60
N PRO A 338 -4.57 -25.24 -7.73
CA PRO A 338 -5.12 -26.18 -8.71
C PRO A 338 -4.12 -27.20 -9.28
N TYR A 339 -2.87 -26.80 -9.51
CA TYR A 339 -1.83 -27.66 -10.10
C TYR A 339 -1.03 -28.49 -9.09
N THR A 340 -1.15 -28.23 -7.79
CA THR A 340 -0.44 -29.03 -6.76
C THR A 340 -1.38 -29.75 -5.79
N GLY A 341 -2.63 -29.31 -5.68
CA GLY A 341 -3.57 -29.75 -4.66
C GLY A 341 -3.22 -29.29 -3.24
N LYS A 342 -2.10 -28.58 -3.03
CA LYS A 342 -1.68 -28.07 -1.73
C LYS A 342 -2.59 -26.92 -1.30
N PRO A 343 -2.89 -26.78 0.00
CA PRO A 343 -3.61 -25.61 0.50
C PRO A 343 -2.74 -24.36 0.39
N PHE A 344 -3.35 -23.24 -0.02
CA PHE A 344 -2.78 -21.91 0.11
C PHE A 344 -3.23 -21.28 1.44
N ARG A 345 -2.30 -20.73 2.21
CA ARG A 345 -2.53 -20.17 3.54
C ARG A 345 -3.09 -18.74 3.45
N THR A 346 -4.32 -18.59 2.98
CA THR A 346 -4.97 -17.27 2.82
C THR A 346 -5.00 -16.47 4.13
N SER A 347 -5.24 -17.12 5.26
CA SER A 347 -5.23 -16.49 6.59
C SER A 347 -3.88 -15.86 6.93
N ALA A 348 -2.78 -16.58 6.69
CA ALA A 348 -1.43 -16.06 6.95
C ALA A 348 -1.13 -14.82 6.08
N LEU A 349 -1.55 -14.82 4.81
CA LEU A 349 -1.44 -13.63 3.96
C LEU A 349 -2.33 -12.48 4.46
N ALA A 350 -3.58 -12.76 4.84
CA ALA A 350 -4.50 -11.74 5.34
C ALA A 350 -3.97 -11.09 6.63
N ASP A 351 -3.42 -11.89 7.55
CA ASP A 351 -2.82 -11.43 8.80
C ASP A 351 -1.60 -10.55 8.54
N ALA A 352 -0.70 -10.99 7.65
CA ALA A 352 0.47 -10.21 7.27
C ALA A 352 0.07 -8.89 6.57
N ALA A 353 -0.90 -8.94 5.66
CA ALA A 353 -1.43 -7.77 4.97
C ALA A 353 -2.07 -6.78 5.96
N ALA A 354 -2.83 -7.26 6.96
CA ALA A 354 -3.43 -6.41 7.98
C ALA A 354 -2.38 -5.64 8.80
N HIS A 355 -1.22 -6.26 9.08
CA HIS A 355 -0.10 -5.56 9.74
C HIS A 355 0.46 -4.45 8.85
N VAL A 356 0.73 -4.74 7.56
CA VAL A 356 1.23 -3.75 6.59
C VAL A 356 0.23 -2.59 6.39
N PHE A 357 -1.07 -2.89 6.33
CA PHE A 357 -2.11 -1.86 6.12
C PHE A 357 -2.27 -0.94 7.31
N ARG A 358 -2.16 -1.46 8.54
CA ARG A 358 -2.25 -0.65 9.76
C ARG A 358 -1.16 0.42 9.81
N GLU A 359 0.05 0.08 9.37
CA GLU A 359 1.15 1.04 9.27
C GLU A 359 0.91 2.09 8.17
N SER A 360 0.37 1.67 7.02
CA SER A 360 0.05 2.57 5.90
C SER A 360 -1.03 3.59 6.27
N ASP A 361 -2.09 3.15 6.97
CA ASP A 361 -3.25 3.99 7.30
C ASP A 361 -2.93 5.06 8.37
N ALA A 362 -1.84 4.89 9.13
CA ALA A 362 -1.34 5.91 10.05
C ALA A 362 -0.88 7.19 9.32
N THR A 363 -0.50 7.07 8.05
CA THR A 363 -0.04 8.21 7.22
C THR A 363 -1.22 8.85 6.50
N THR A 364 -2.08 9.53 7.24
CA THR A 364 -3.29 10.15 6.65
C THR A 364 -2.92 11.22 5.62
N ASN A 365 -3.75 11.35 4.56
CA ASN A 365 -3.66 12.48 3.60
C ASN A 365 -3.56 13.85 4.31
N TYR A 366 -4.17 13.96 5.48
CA TYR A 366 -4.12 15.15 6.31
C TYR A 366 -2.73 15.42 6.93
N ALA A 367 -1.98 14.39 7.31
CA ALA A 367 -0.59 14.54 7.79
C ALA A 367 0.33 15.09 6.69
N PHE A 368 0.18 14.58 5.45
CA PHE A 368 0.92 15.08 4.30
C PHE A 368 0.56 16.55 3.99
N VAL A 369 -0.73 16.89 3.95
CA VAL A 369 -1.17 18.29 3.74
C VAL A 369 -0.64 19.22 4.85
N ARG A 370 -0.64 18.77 6.11
CA ARG A 370 -0.07 19.54 7.23
C ARG A 370 1.44 19.75 7.05
N LYS A 371 2.16 18.73 6.60
CA LYS A 371 3.60 18.81 6.28
C LYS A 371 3.87 19.85 5.19
N LEU A 372 3.09 19.84 4.11
CA LEU A 372 3.19 20.85 3.04
C LEU A 372 2.95 22.28 3.56
N ASN A 373 1.93 22.49 4.38
CA ASN A 373 1.66 23.80 4.98
C ASN A 373 2.79 24.24 5.91
N ARG A 374 3.32 23.34 6.76
CA ARG A 374 4.47 23.66 7.64
C ARG A 374 5.72 24.06 6.85
N ILE A 375 5.97 23.42 5.72
CA ILE A 375 7.06 23.80 4.81
C ILE A 375 6.81 25.21 4.24
N ALA A 376 5.59 25.47 3.78
CA ALA A 376 5.20 26.77 3.24
C ALA A 376 5.25 27.91 4.29
N ASP A 377 4.88 27.64 5.54
CA ASP A 377 4.95 28.61 6.64
C ASP A 377 6.42 29.00 6.95
N ASN A 378 7.36 28.09 6.68
CA ASN A 378 8.80 28.31 6.88
C ASN A 378 9.54 28.67 5.57
N TRP A 379 8.83 29.17 4.57
CA TRP A 379 9.39 29.40 3.23
C TRP A 379 10.49 30.48 3.23
N SER A 380 11.72 30.00 3.13
CA SER A 380 12.99 30.73 3.12
C SER A 380 14.05 29.85 2.46
N ASN A 381 15.21 30.41 2.06
CA ASN A 381 16.28 29.61 1.45
C ASN A 381 16.77 28.53 2.42
N GLU A 382 17.00 28.92 3.67
CA GLU A 382 17.45 28.03 4.74
C GLU A 382 16.36 27.01 5.10
N GLY A 383 15.11 27.44 5.18
CA GLY A 383 13.97 26.57 5.50
C GLY A 383 13.71 25.52 4.42
N VAL A 384 13.75 25.90 3.14
CA VAL A 384 13.58 24.95 2.03
C VAL A 384 14.78 24.01 1.93
N ALA A 385 16.02 24.49 2.08
CA ALA A 385 17.20 23.63 2.09
C ALA A 385 17.16 22.61 3.24
N ALA A 386 16.73 23.03 4.44
CA ALA A 386 16.52 22.13 5.57
C ALA A 386 15.41 21.10 5.28
N ALA A 387 14.30 21.53 4.68
CA ALA A 387 13.21 20.63 4.28
C ALA A 387 13.63 19.61 3.21
N VAL A 388 14.47 19.99 2.24
CA VAL A 388 15.04 19.08 1.24
C VAL A 388 15.84 17.98 1.93
N LYS A 389 16.80 18.36 2.78
CA LYS A 389 17.66 17.41 3.49
C LYS A 389 16.85 16.47 4.39
N GLN A 390 15.86 17.04 5.09
CA GLN A 390 14.97 16.26 5.94
C GLN A 390 14.12 15.27 5.14
N GLN A 391 13.55 15.70 4.01
CA GLN A 391 12.72 14.85 3.16
C GLN A 391 13.53 13.72 2.50
N GLU A 392 14.75 13.99 2.05
CA GLU A 392 15.65 12.97 1.49
C GLU A 392 15.92 11.88 2.52
N LYS A 393 16.24 12.28 3.76
CA LYS A 393 16.42 11.35 4.88
C LYS A 393 15.14 10.57 5.18
N GLU A 394 14.00 11.24 5.34
CA GLU A 394 12.71 10.61 5.63
C GLU A 394 12.33 9.58 4.55
N ASN A 395 12.58 9.88 3.27
CA ASN A 395 12.29 8.93 2.19
C ASN A 395 13.11 7.64 2.33
N VAL A 396 14.41 7.76 2.66
CA VAL A 396 15.31 6.60 2.86
C VAL A 396 14.90 5.82 4.10
N ASP A 397 14.73 6.51 5.22
CA ASP A 397 14.38 5.89 6.51
C ASP A 397 13.03 5.15 6.40
N ASN A 398 12.01 5.77 5.80
CA ASN A 398 10.69 5.15 5.63
C ASN A 398 10.72 3.91 4.73
N ALA A 399 11.55 3.91 3.66
CA ALA A 399 11.68 2.76 2.78
C ALA A 399 12.39 1.60 3.49
N GLN A 400 13.42 1.90 4.27
CA GLN A 400 14.14 0.91 5.07
C GLN A 400 13.24 0.34 6.18
N GLU A 401 12.52 1.17 6.93
CA GLU A 401 11.59 0.74 7.98
C GLU A 401 10.53 -0.22 7.43
N ARG A 402 9.92 0.11 6.27
CA ARG A 402 8.94 -0.77 5.61
C ARG A 402 9.54 -2.11 5.18
N LEU A 403 10.78 -2.12 4.69
CA LEU A 403 11.47 -3.35 4.32
C LEU A 403 11.78 -4.20 5.57
N GLU A 404 12.16 -3.57 6.68
CA GLU A 404 12.39 -4.23 7.96
C GLU A 404 11.10 -4.83 8.53
N THR A 405 9.97 -4.13 8.47
CA THR A 405 8.66 -4.68 8.83
C THR A 405 8.35 -5.94 8.02
N LYS A 406 8.53 -5.89 6.69
CA LYS A 406 8.29 -7.05 5.82
C LYS A 406 9.19 -8.23 6.16
N ARG A 407 10.46 -7.98 6.47
CA ARG A 407 11.42 -8.99 6.92
C ARG A 407 11.00 -9.63 8.22
N GLU A 408 10.51 -8.85 9.18
CA GLU A 408 10.04 -9.37 10.45
C GLU A 408 8.79 -10.23 10.28
N LEU A 409 7.83 -9.77 9.45
CA LEU A 409 6.67 -10.57 9.07
C LEU A 409 7.08 -11.86 8.35
N MET A 410 8.07 -11.81 7.46
CA MET A 410 8.63 -13.00 6.81
C MET A 410 9.23 -13.98 7.82
N ARG A 411 10.04 -13.53 8.78
CA ARG A 411 10.61 -14.39 9.84
C ARG A 411 9.51 -15.12 10.61
N ARG A 412 8.44 -14.40 10.95
CA ARG A 412 7.26 -15.00 11.60
C ARG A 412 6.61 -16.07 10.72
N LEU A 413 6.33 -15.78 9.46
CA LEU A 413 5.74 -16.74 8.52
C LEU A 413 6.63 -17.98 8.31
N LEU A 414 7.95 -17.81 8.23
CA LEU A 414 8.91 -18.91 8.16
C LEU A 414 8.85 -19.78 9.43
N SER A 415 8.74 -19.16 10.61
CA SER A 415 8.61 -19.88 11.89
C SER A 415 7.30 -20.67 12.01
N GLU A 416 6.26 -20.24 11.29
CA GLU A 416 4.98 -20.94 11.14
C GLU A 416 5.03 -22.06 10.07
N GLY A 417 6.20 -22.28 9.45
CA GLY A 417 6.44 -23.35 8.48
C GLY A 417 6.06 -22.99 7.04
N ILE A 418 5.85 -21.72 6.73
CA ILE A 418 5.63 -21.26 5.35
C ILE A 418 6.98 -21.27 4.62
N PRO A 419 7.11 -21.94 3.46
CA PRO A 419 8.35 -21.97 2.70
C PRO A 419 8.76 -20.57 2.20
N GLU A 420 10.07 -20.32 2.13
CA GLU A 420 10.64 -19.05 1.62
C GLU A 420 10.14 -18.69 0.21
N ASP A 421 9.96 -19.69 -0.65
CA ASP A 421 9.49 -19.53 -2.03
C ASP A 421 7.96 -19.62 -2.20
N ASP A 422 7.20 -19.54 -1.10
CA ASP A 422 5.74 -19.55 -1.12
C ASP A 422 5.15 -18.22 -1.64
N LEU A 423 4.02 -18.30 -2.35
CA LEU A 423 3.29 -17.15 -2.86
C LEU A 423 2.82 -16.19 -1.75
N VAL A 424 2.64 -16.67 -0.50
CA VAL A 424 2.35 -15.81 0.65
C VAL A 424 3.48 -14.81 0.89
N ILE A 425 4.73 -15.27 0.91
CA ILE A 425 5.89 -14.42 1.18
C ILE A 425 6.14 -13.50 -0.02
N ILE A 426 5.94 -13.98 -1.25
CA ILE A 426 6.01 -13.13 -2.45
C ILE A 426 4.97 -12.00 -2.40
N ALA A 427 3.72 -12.31 -2.05
CA ALA A 427 2.67 -11.32 -1.93
C ALA A 427 2.98 -10.28 -0.83
N LEU A 428 3.49 -10.70 0.33
CA LEU A 428 3.94 -9.81 1.41
C LEU A 428 4.96 -8.77 0.93
N PHE A 429 5.94 -9.17 0.13
CA PHE A 429 6.96 -8.22 -0.33
C PHE A 429 6.45 -7.25 -1.40
N LEU A 430 5.39 -7.62 -2.14
CA LEU A 430 4.77 -6.78 -3.16
C LEU A 430 3.78 -5.75 -2.59
N LEU A 431 3.10 -6.09 -1.49
CA LEU A 431 2.31 -5.18 -0.65
C LEU A 431 3.20 -4.05 -0.12
#